data_AF-A0A818PPK7-F1
#
_entry.id   AF-A0A818PPK7-F1
#
_cell.length_a   1.000
_cell.length_b   1.000
_cell.length_c   1.000
_cell.angle_alpha   90.00
_cell.angle_beta   90.00
_cell.angle_gamma   90.00
#
_symmetry.space_group_name_H-M   'P 1'
#
loop_
_entity.id
_entity.type
_entity.pdbx_description
1 polymer ?
#
loop_
_entity_poly.entity_id
_entity_poly.type
_entity_poly.pdbx_seq_one_letter_code
_entity_poly.pdbx_strand_id
1 'polypeptide(L)'
;STAYLYSFGMDCKNKSKFEDLPDELLLLICRYLNIIEILNGFSCLNNRLSKTINEFSVKIDLNIIPSKLINRFQNEILPNISSNVRSLIFNDNFERFSIKFEMFNNLESIHFLNSFS
;
A
#
# COMPACT_ATOMS: atom_id res chain seq x y z
N SER A 1 -21.83 3.78 -26.40
CA SER A 1 -20.49 3.16 -26.40
C SER A 1 -19.52 3.99 -25.61
N THR A 2 -18.77 3.29 -24.74
CA THR A 2 -17.48 3.64 -24.11
C THR A 2 -17.41 4.92 -23.28
N ALA A 3 -17.69 4.72 -21.99
CA ALA A 3 -17.24 5.56 -20.89
C ALA A 3 -15.71 5.73 -20.94
N TYR A 4 -15.25 6.98 -20.87
CA TYR A 4 -13.85 7.30 -20.67
C TYR A 4 -13.45 6.89 -19.25
N LEU A 5 -12.59 5.89 -19.18
CA LEU A 5 -11.87 5.47 -17.97
C LEU A 5 -11.13 6.67 -17.41
N TYR A 6 -11.55 7.14 -16.24
CA TYR A 6 -10.75 8.02 -15.39
C TYR A 6 -9.49 7.25 -14.99
N SER A 7 -8.41 7.44 -15.74
CA SER A 7 -7.08 7.12 -15.26
C SER A 7 -6.76 8.11 -14.14
N PHE A 8 -6.96 7.71 -12.89
CA PHE A 8 -6.29 8.32 -11.74
C PHE A 8 -4.80 7.93 -11.78
N GLY A 9 -4.11 8.35 -12.84
CA GLY A 9 -2.66 8.33 -12.91
C GLY A 9 -2.17 9.61 -12.23
N MET A 10 -1.81 9.51 -10.96
CA MET A 10 -1.12 10.60 -10.30
C MET A 10 0.23 10.79 -11.01
N ASP A 11 0.41 11.96 -11.61
CA ASP A 11 1.60 12.33 -12.36
C ASP A 11 2.78 12.41 -11.38
N CYS A 12 3.64 11.37 -11.33
CA CYS A 12 4.85 11.28 -10.51
C CYS A 12 5.92 12.26 -11.04
N LYS A 13 5.68 13.56 -10.88
CA LYS A 13 6.31 14.60 -11.71
C LYS A 13 7.69 15.09 -11.25
N ASN A 14 8.39 14.40 -10.35
CA ASN A 14 9.82 14.66 -10.09
C ASN A 14 10.52 13.38 -9.68
N LYS A 15 11.28 12.79 -10.62
CA LYS A 15 12.21 11.70 -10.31
C LYS A 15 13.24 12.21 -9.30
N SER A 16 13.21 11.70 -8.08
CA SER A 16 14.23 12.08 -7.10
C SER A 16 15.53 11.31 -7.37
N LYS A 17 16.71 11.84 -7.03
CA LYS A 17 17.99 11.11 -7.19
C LYS A 17 18.04 9.80 -6.40
N PHE A 18 17.11 9.60 -5.47
CA PHE A 18 16.92 8.34 -4.75
C PHE A 18 16.50 7.21 -5.68
N GLU A 19 15.78 7.53 -6.76
CA GLU A 19 15.33 6.58 -7.77
C GLU A 19 16.44 5.99 -8.62
N ASP A 20 17.62 6.63 -8.62
CA ASP A 20 18.82 6.19 -9.33
C ASP A 20 19.64 5.17 -8.53
N LEU A 21 19.27 4.88 -7.27
CA LEU A 21 19.97 3.90 -6.44
C LEU A 21 19.85 2.48 -7.03
N PRO A 22 20.89 1.64 -6.95
CA PRO A 22 20.78 0.21 -7.23
C PRO A 22 19.73 -0.49 -6.37
N ASP A 23 19.12 -1.55 -6.89
CA ASP A 23 18.05 -2.29 -6.20
C ASP A 23 18.55 -2.87 -4.87
N GLU A 24 19.82 -3.25 -4.79
CA GLU A 24 20.44 -3.78 -3.58
C GLU A 24 20.47 -2.74 -2.44
N LEU A 25 20.76 -1.47 -2.76
CA LEU A 25 20.75 -0.39 -1.77
C LEU A 25 19.33 -0.03 -1.35
N LEU A 26 18.38 -0.06 -2.29
CA LEU A 26 16.97 0.18 -2.01
C LEU A 26 16.40 -0.90 -1.10
N LEU A 27 16.68 -2.17 -1.38
CA LEU A 27 16.31 -3.30 -0.53
C LEU A 27 16.97 -3.20 0.85
N LEU A 28 18.24 -2.78 0.92
CA LEU A 28 18.93 -2.57 2.20
C LEU A 28 18.22 -1.50 3.04
N ILE A 29 17.80 -0.38 2.44
CA ILE A 29 17.02 0.66 3.13
C ILE A 29 15.68 0.11 3.60
N CYS A 30 14.97 -0.64 2.74
CA CYS A 30 13.70 -1.27 3.11
C CYS A 30 13.83 -2.21 4.31
N ARG A 31 15.00 -2.83 4.56
CA ARG A 31 15.21 -3.66 5.77
C ARG A 31 15.19 -2.88 7.08
N TYR A 32 15.39 -1.56 7.04
CA TYR A 32 15.32 -0.69 8.22
C TYR A 32 13.95 -0.02 8.40
N LEU A 33 13.05 -0.21 7.44
CA LEU A 33 11.73 0.41 7.43
C LEU A 33 10.67 -0.66 7.69
N ASN A 34 9.62 -0.28 8.41
CA ASN A 34 8.43 -1.13 8.46
C ASN A 34 7.65 -1.03 7.15
N ILE A 35 6.76 -1.99 6.92
CA ILE A 35 5.96 -2.12 5.69
C ILE A 35 5.18 -0.84 5.37
N ILE A 36 4.66 -0.13 6.38
CA ILE A 36 3.90 1.11 6.18
C ILE A 36 4.81 2.26 5.78
N GLU A 37 6.01 2.34 6.34
CA GLU A 37 7.02 3.33 5.95
C GLU A 37 7.51 3.10 4.52
N ILE A 38 7.69 1.84 4.12
CA ILE A 38 8.01 1.48 2.73
C ILE A 38 6.87 1.90 1.80
N LEU A 39 5.64 1.51 2.10
CA LEU A 39 4.49 1.86 1.26
C LEU A 39 4.31 3.39 1.17
N ASN A 40 4.48 4.11 2.28
CA ASN A 40 4.30 5.57 2.32
C ASN A 40 5.44 6.38 1.68
N GLY A 41 6.67 5.87 1.77
CA GLY A 41 7.85 6.52 1.21
C GLY A 41 8.03 6.24 -0.28
N PHE A 42 7.60 5.06 -0.74
CA PHE A 42 7.99 4.56 -2.06
C PHE A 42 6.82 4.42 -3.05
N SER A 43 5.56 4.52 -2.62
CA SER A 43 4.37 4.32 -3.50
C SER A 43 4.30 5.21 -4.73
N CYS A 44 5.04 6.33 -4.75
CA CYS A 44 5.03 7.31 -5.84
C CYS A 44 6.36 7.38 -6.61
N LEU A 45 7.27 6.40 -6.44
CA LEU A 45 8.55 6.34 -7.14
C LEU A 45 8.40 5.57 -8.48
N ASN A 46 9.45 5.55 -9.31
CA ASN A 46 9.39 4.91 -10.63
C ASN A 46 8.92 3.44 -10.62
N ASN A 47 8.50 2.98 -11.81
CA ASN A 47 7.98 1.62 -12.05
C ASN A 47 8.88 0.49 -11.54
N ARG A 48 10.20 0.66 -11.53
CA ARG A 48 11.12 -0.36 -11.01
C ARG A 48 10.89 -0.57 -9.52
N LEU A 49 10.86 0.52 -8.76
CA LEU A 49 10.55 0.51 -7.34
C LEU A 49 9.10 0.10 -7.05
N SER A 50 8.14 0.53 -7.88
CA SER A 50 6.74 0.07 -7.75
C SER A 50 6.64 -1.46 -7.76
N LYS A 51 7.41 -2.14 -8.61
CA LYS A 51 7.42 -3.61 -8.67
C LYS A 51 7.93 -4.23 -7.37
N THR A 52 9.01 -3.71 -6.79
CA THR A 52 9.55 -4.16 -5.50
C THR A 52 8.55 -3.94 -4.37
N ILE A 53 7.87 -2.80 -4.36
CA ILE A 53 6.86 -2.46 -3.34
C ILE A 53 5.64 -3.39 -3.42
N ASN A 54 5.27 -3.82 -4.63
CA ASN A 54 4.15 -4.74 -4.81
C ASN A 54 4.36 -6.05 -4.03
N GLU A 55 5.59 -6.53 -3.90
CA GLU A 55 5.92 -7.71 -3.09
C GLU A 55 5.66 -7.46 -1.60
N PHE A 56 5.94 -6.24 -1.12
CA PHE A 56 5.63 -5.83 0.26
C PHE A 56 4.14 -5.60 0.49
N SER A 57 3.34 -5.36 -0.55
CA SER A 57 1.90 -5.11 -0.40
C SER A 57 1.04 -6.37 -0.27
N VAL A 58 1.63 -7.57 -0.40
CA VAL A 58 0.88 -8.84 -0.39
C VAL A 58 0.10 -9.06 0.90
N LYS A 59 0.71 -8.70 2.04
CA LYS A 59 0.11 -8.84 3.37
C LYS A 59 0.20 -7.51 4.10
N ILE A 60 -0.95 -6.92 4.39
CA ILE A 60 -1.01 -5.61 5.06
C ILE A 60 -1.67 -5.77 6.42
N ASP A 61 -0.97 -5.32 7.46
CA ASP A 61 -1.57 -5.07 8.75
C ASP A 61 -1.99 -3.61 8.85
N LEU A 62 -3.30 -3.38 8.97
CA LEU A 62 -3.86 -2.04 8.98
C LEU A 62 -3.83 -1.45 10.41
N ASN A 63 -3.57 -2.27 11.43
CA ASN A 63 -3.47 -1.83 12.83
C ASN A 63 -2.19 -1.07 13.11
N ILE A 64 -1.11 -1.41 12.41
CA ILE A 64 0.20 -0.76 12.56
C ILE A 64 0.29 0.59 11.86
N ILE A 65 -0.70 0.97 11.03
CA ILE A 65 -0.68 2.26 10.35
C ILE A 65 -0.89 3.37 11.39
N PRO A 66 0.01 4.36 11.51
CA PRO A 66 -0.18 5.49 12.40
C PRO A 66 -1.42 6.32 12.03
N SER A 67 -2.16 6.84 13.01
CA SER A 67 -3.42 7.56 12.74
C SER A 67 -3.24 8.78 11.82
N LYS A 68 -2.10 9.46 11.93
CA LYS A 68 -1.72 10.58 11.04
C LYS A 68 -1.56 10.19 9.57
N LEU A 69 -1.38 8.91 9.25
CA LEU A 69 -1.18 8.40 7.90
C LEU A 69 -2.45 7.76 7.31
N ILE A 70 -3.55 7.63 8.07
CA ILE A 70 -4.76 6.93 7.61
C ILE A 70 -5.31 7.54 6.32
N ASN A 71 -5.53 8.86 6.30
CA ASN A 71 -6.09 9.54 5.13
C ASN A 71 -5.20 9.38 3.89
N ARG A 72 -3.88 9.53 4.06
CA ARG A 72 -2.92 9.34 2.96
C ARG A 72 -2.93 7.87 2.50
N PHE A 73 -2.94 6.94 3.45
CA PHE A 73 -2.96 5.53 3.14
C PHE A 73 -4.22 5.16 2.35
N GLN A 74 -5.40 5.57 2.79
CA GLN A 74 -6.66 5.25 2.12
C GLN A 74 -6.79 5.88 0.73
N ASN A 75 -6.36 7.13 0.57
CA ASN A 75 -6.62 7.89 -0.65
C ASN A 75 -5.49 7.82 -1.69
N GLU A 76 -4.25 7.60 -1.26
CA GLU A 76 -3.07 7.62 -2.15
C GLU A 76 -2.39 6.26 -2.26
N ILE A 77 -2.23 5.53 -1.16
CA ILE A 77 -1.42 4.31 -1.14
C ILE A 77 -2.28 3.09 -1.51
N LEU A 78 -3.40 2.92 -0.81
CA LEU A 78 -4.28 1.75 -0.90
C LEU A 78 -4.78 1.51 -2.33
N PRO A 79 -5.23 2.52 -3.12
CA PRO A 79 -5.69 2.28 -4.48
C PRO A 79 -4.60 1.74 -5.41
N ASN A 80 -3.33 2.08 -5.15
CA ASN A 80 -2.21 1.67 -5.98
C ASN A 80 -1.73 0.24 -5.66
N ILE A 81 -1.99 -0.23 -4.45
CA ILE A 81 -1.55 -1.54 -4.00
C ILE A 81 -2.67 -2.56 -3.85
N SER A 82 -3.95 -2.14 -3.89
CA SER A 82 -5.10 -2.98 -3.57
C SER A 82 -5.20 -4.23 -4.45
N SER A 83 -4.75 -4.15 -5.70
CA SER A 83 -4.70 -5.29 -6.62
C SER A 83 -3.67 -6.35 -6.21
N ASN A 84 -2.66 -6.00 -5.41
CA ASN A 84 -1.61 -6.92 -4.98
C ASN A 84 -1.84 -7.47 -3.57
N VAL A 85 -2.75 -6.87 -2.81
CA VAL A 85 -3.11 -7.33 -1.47
C VAL A 85 -3.83 -8.68 -1.55
N ARG A 86 -3.29 -9.66 -0.84
CA ARG A 86 -3.86 -11.01 -0.67
C ARG A 86 -4.31 -11.28 0.75
N SER A 87 -3.69 -10.64 1.73
CA SER A 87 -4.03 -10.83 3.14
C SER A 87 -4.13 -9.49 3.86
N LEU A 88 -5.24 -9.29 4.56
CA LEU A 88 -5.47 -8.12 5.41
C LEU A 88 -5.55 -8.54 6.86
N ILE A 89 -4.81 -7.86 7.73
CA ILE A 89 -4.98 -7.96 9.18
C ILE A 89 -5.68 -6.69 9.66
N PHE A 90 -6.73 -6.88 10.42
CA PHE A 90 -7.66 -5.83 10.82
C PHE A 90 -8.10 -5.99 12.28
N ASN A 91 -8.53 -4.88 12.88
CA ASN A 91 -9.24 -4.91 14.15
C ASN A 91 -10.75 -4.84 13.88
N ASP A 92 -11.49 -5.64 14.64
CA ASP A 92 -12.90 -5.97 14.48
C ASP A 92 -13.83 -4.76 14.66
N ASN A 93 -13.30 -3.63 15.13
CA ASN A 93 -14.09 -2.44 15.39
C ASN A 93 -14.33 -1.57 14.15
N PHE A 94 -13.61 -1.74 13.03
CA PHE A 94 -13.78 -1.01 11.74
C PHE A 94 -13.78 0.54 11.81
N GLU A 95 -13.75 1.15 13.00
CA GLU A 95 -13.85 2.60 13.22
C GLU A 95 -12.68 3.36 12.62
N ARG A 96 -11.50 2.72 12.60
CA ARG A 96 -10.25 3.36 12.18
C ARG A 96 -10.09 3.41 10.66
N PHE A 97 -10.70 2.47 9.94
CA PHE A 97 -10.50 2.29 8.52
C PHE A 97 -11.82 1.86 7.87
N SER A 98 -12.50 2.83 7.25
CA SER A 98 -13.59 2.53 6.32
C SER A 98 -13.01 1.94 5.04
N ILE A 99 -13.14 0.62 4.86
CA ILE A 99 -12.58 -0.10 3.71
C ILE A 99 -13.70 -0.71 2.89
N LYS A 100 -13.63 -0.51 1.57
CA LYS A 100 -14.47 -1.19 0.61
C LYS A 100 -13.75 -2.42 0.11
N PHE A 101 -14.12 -3.60 0.62
CA PHE A 101 -13.45 -4.85 0.24
C PHE A 101 -13.47 -5.15 -1.26
N GLU A 102 -14.45 -4.59 -1.97
CA GLU A 102 -14.58 -4.62 -3.44
C GLU A 102 -13.33 -4.11 -4.18
N MET A 103 -12.47 -3.33 -3.53
CA MET A 103 -11.25 -2.80 -4.15
C MET A 103 -10.09 -3.80 -4.22
N PHE A 104 -10.20 -4.95 -3.53
CA PHE A 104 -9.14 -5.96 -3.48
C PHE A 104 -9.50 -7.15 -4.38
N ASN A 105 -9.01 -7.13 -5.61
CA ASN A 105 -9.33 -8.15 -6.60
C ASN A 105 -8.72 -9.53 -6.30
N ASN A 106 -7.64 -9.57 -5.50
CA ASN A 106 -6.87 -10.78 -5.22
C ASN A 106 -6.88 -11.14 -3.73
N LEU A 107 -7.86 -10.66 -2.97
CA LEU A 107 -7.94 -10.91 -1.54
C LEU A 107 -8.23 -12.40 -1.27
N GLU A 108 -7.30 -13.07 -0.61
CA GLU A 108 -7.38 -14.49 -0.26
C GLU A 108 -7.77 -14.69 1.21
N SER A 109 -7.39 -13.76 2.10
CA SER A 109 -7.63 -13.87 3.55
C SER A 109 -7.85 -12.53 4.25
N ILE A 110 -8.70 -12.55 5.27
CA ILE A 110 -8.89 -11.44 6.22
C ILE A 110 -8.72 -12.03 7.62
N HIS A 111 -7.85 -11.44 8.41
CA HIS A 111 -7.58 -11.81 9.79
C HIS A 111 -8.02 -10.70 10.73
N PHE A 112 -8.79 -11.08 11.73
CA PHE A 112 -9.33 -10.23 12.78
C PHE A 112 -8.48 -10.44 14.04
N LEU A 113 -7.86 -9.38 14.58
CA LEU A 113 -7.00 -9.49 15.76
C LEU A 113 -7.79 -9.73 17.04
N ASN A 114 -9.07 -9.33 17.08
CA ASN A 114 -9.91 -9.41 18.27
C ASN A 114 -11.00 -10.48 18.16
N SER A 115 -10.70 -11.59 17.48
CA SER A 115 -11.58 -12.76 17.52
C SER A 115 -11.56 -13.39 18.92
N PHE A 116 -12.56 -13.00 19.72
CA PHE A 116 -12.95 -13.45 21.06
C PHE A 116 -12.17 -12.86 22.26
N SER A 117 -12.84 -11.92 22.95
CA SER A 117 -12.83 -11.79 24.41
C SER A 117 -14.27 -11.83 24.92
#